data_AF-A0A820HPF4-F1
#
_entry.id   AF-A0A820HPF4-F1
#
_cell.length_a   1.000
_cell.length_b   1.000
_cell.length_c   1.000
_cell.angle_alpha   90.00
_cell.angle_beta   90.00
_cell.angle_gamma   90.00
#
_symmetry.space_group_name_H-M   'P 1'
#
loop_
_entity.id
_entity.type
_entity.pdbx_description
1 polymer ?
#
loop_
_entity_poly.entity_id
_entity_poly.type
_entity_poly.pdbx_seq_one_letter_code
_entity_poly.pdbx_strand_id
1 'polypeptide(L)'
;AQFPINTLLDKEAVTTWLTLKDVKKGSINVCLQYFTLTTEKSALDIIEQTNNQMIKQEKLSKALLVVFIDRCANLPRSKKTRREPNPFCTIQVDTNEVKTHTFESQTNPLFEHISHILCSNPVQQQLKIQVHDARSNNEVIAYFEIPVKQILNMDTMTIDSQEFPLKSSSEPLDRASIVLRLSLHVLSPVRSSSSPVQLPSPTNSLRSFDSFAKQNSLTDSSNKSLLEHNS
;
A
#
# COMPACT_ATOMS: atom_id res chain seq x y z
N ALA A 1 4.83 19.16 -12.53
CA ALA A 1 3.83 18.64 -13.48
C ALA A 1 2.50 18.46 -12.77
N GLN A 2 1.37 18.45 -13.48
CA GLN A 2 0.05 18.10 -12.94
C GLN A 2 -0.64 17.18 -13.95
N PHE A 3 -1.38 16.18 -13.46
CA PHE A 3 -2.16 15.25 -14.28
C PHE A 3 -3.61 15.22 -13.79
N PRO A 4 -4.62 15.52 -14.63
CA PRO A 4 -6.02 15.48 -14.22
C PRO A 4 -6.50 14.04 -13.99
N ILE A 5 -6.98 13.72 -12.78
CA ILE A 5 -7.39 12.35 -12.44
C ILE A 5 -8.59 11.85 -13.26
N ASN A 6 -9.49 12.74 -13.69
CA ASN A 6 -10.64 12.37 -14.52
C ASN A 6 -10.21 11.73 -15.86
N THR A 7 -9.09 12.17 -16.44
CA THR A 7 -8.53 11.54 -17.63
C THR A 7 -8.16 10.07 -17.40
N LEU A 8 -7.77 9.71 -16.18
CA LEU A 8 -7.48 8.32 -15.81
C LEU A 8 -8.77 7.52 -15.54
N LEU A 9 -9.82 8.16 -15.03
CA LEU A 9 -11.14 7.51 -14.88
C LEU A 9 -11.72 7.12 -16.25
N ASP A 10 -11.58 7.99 -17.25
CA ASP A 10 -12.10 7.74 -18.60
C ASP A 10 -11.27 6.72 -19.38
N LYS A 11 -9.94 6.75 -19.21
CA LYS A 11 -9.01 5.92 -19.99
C LYS A 11 -8.61 4.62 -19.31
N GLU A 12 -8.86 4.49 -18.01
CA GLU A 12 -8.50 3.37 -17.12
C GLU A 12 -6.99 3.11 -16.97
N ALA A 13 -6.19 3.42 -17.98
CA ALA A 13 -4.74 3.32 -18.01
C ALA A 13 -4.15 4.45 -18.88
N VAL A 14 -3.08 5.09 -18.42
CA VAL A 14 -2.39 6.16 -19.17
C VAL A 14 -0.88 6.05 -18.99
N THR A 15 -0.16 5.99 -20.10
CA THR A 15 1.30 6.17 -20.14
C THR A 15 1.61 7.45 -20.92
N THR A 16 2.23 8.44 -20.27
CA THR A 16 2.49 9.74 -20.92
C THR A 16 3.68 10.49 -20.33
N TRP A 17 4.32 11.31 -21.16
CA TRP A 17 5.36 12.22 -20.72
C TRP A 17 4.75 13.52 -20.22
N LEU A 18 5.07 13.89 -18.97
CA LEU A 18 4.68 15.16 -18.38
C LEU A 18 5.89 16.07 -18.26
N THR A 19 5.80 17.26 -18.82
CA THR A 19 6.82 18.29 -18.63
C THR A 19 6.77 18.83 -17.20
N LEU A 20 7.92 18.90 -16.55
CA LEU A 20 8.05 19.42 -15.19
C LEU A 20 7.78 20.93 -15.16
N LYS A 21 7.15 21.38 -14.07
CA LYS A 21 6.94 22.82 -13.83
C LYS A 21 8.16 23.35 -13.07
N ASP A 22 8.47 24.63 -13.25
CA ASP A 22 9.51 25.36 -12.50
C ASP A 22 10.95 24.85 -12.70
N VAL A 23 11.24 24.26 -13.88
CA VAL A 23 12.59 23.84 -14.28
C VAL A 23 12.91 24.26 -15.71
N LYS A 24 14.20 24.48 -16.01
CA LYS A 24 14.66 24.93 -17.34
C LYS A 24 14.36 23.91 -18.45
N LYS A 25 14.58 22.62 -18.19
CA LYS A 25 14.25 21.49 -19.05
C LYS A 25 14.07 20.25 -18.18
N GLY A 26 13.04 19.46 -18.44
CA GLY A 26 12.82 18.19 -17.74
C GLY A 26 11.41 17.64 -17.99
N SER A 27 11.32 16.36 -18.27
CA SER A 27 10.05 15.63 -18.42
C SER A 27 10.13 14.32 -17.68
N ILE A 28 9.01 13.85 -17.16
CA ILE A 28 8.87 12.56 -16.48
C ILE A 28 7.89 11.69 -17.28
N ASN A 29 8.23 10.43 -17.50
CA ASN A 29 7.29 9.46 -18.04
C ASN A 29 6.50 8.86 -16.87
N VAL A 30 5.18 8.98 -16.90
CA VAL A 30 4.30 8.41 -15.87
C VAL A 30 3.44 7.32 -16.49
N CYS A 31 3.31 6.22 -15.76
CA CYS A 31 2.37 5.14 -16.04
C CYS A 31 1.35 5.11 -14.89
N LEU A 32 0.08 5.32 -15.21
CA LEU A 32 -1.02 5.38 -14.27
C LEU A 32 -2.06 4.33 -14.64
N GLN A 33 -2.57 3.60 -13.65
CA GLN A 33 -3.62 2.61 -13.81
C GLN A 33 -4.70 2.85 -12.77
N TYR A 34 -5.95 2.86 -13.20
CA TYR A 34 -7.12 2.88 -12.34
C TYR A 34 -7.52 1.46 -11.98
N PHE A 35 -7.87 1.26 -10.71
CA PHE A 35 -8.37 0.00 -10.18
C PHE A 35 -9.72 0.23 -9.51
N THR A 36 -10.64 -0.71 -9.74
CA THR A 36 -11.89 -0.81 -8.99
C THR A 36 -11.73 -1.81 -7.85
N LEU A 37 -12.61 -1.68 -6.86
CA LEU A 37 -12.70 -2.61 -5.74
C LEU A 37 -13.79 -3.63 -6.06
N THR A 38 -13.46 -4.92 -6.06
CA THR A 38 -14.41 -6.00 -6.31
C THR A 38 -14.32 -7.07 -5.24
N THR A 39 -15.43 -7.76 -4.99
CA THR A 39 -15.49 -8.98 -4.16
C THR A 39 -15.41 -10.24 -5.03
N GLU A 40 -15.11 -10.12 -6.32
CA GLU A 40 -14.92 -11.26 -7.22
C GLU A 40 -13.52 -11.85 -7.06
N LYS A 41 -13.45 -13.09 -6.57
CA LYS A 41 -12.17 -13.80 -6.39
C LYS A 41 -11.43 -14.06 -7.70
N SER A 42 -12.15 -14.25 -8.80
CA SER A 42 -11.58 -14.40 -10.15
C SER A 42 -10.73 -13.19 -10.58
N ALA A 43 -10.99 -12.01 -10.03
CA ALA A 43 -10.20 -10.82 -10.30
C ALA A 43 -8.75 -10.93 -9.79
N LEU A 44 -8.46 -11.85 -8.87
CA LEU A 44 -7.13 -12.05 -8.33
C LEU A 44 -6.16 -12.57 -9.40
N ASP A 45 -6.62 -13.45 -10.28
CA ASP A 45 -5.81 -13.96 -11.39
C ASP A 45 -5.56 -12.87 -12.44
N ILE A 46 -6.53 -11.98 -12.64
CA ILE A 46 -6.43 -10.85 -13.56
C ILE A 46 -5.35 -9.88 -13.09
N ILE A 47 -5.41 -9.45 -11.83
CA ILE A 47 -4.44 -8.50 -11.28
C ILE A 47 -3.05 -9.11 -11.16
N GLU A 48 -2.94 -10.42 -10.90
CA GLU A 48 -1.64 -11.12 -10.93
C GLU A 48 -0.99 -11.01 -12.31
N GLN A 49 -1.73 -11.31 -13.37
CA GLN A 49 -1.26 -11.22 -14.74
C GLN A 49 -0.88 -9.79 -15.12
N THR A 50 -1.72 -8.81 -14.75
CA THR A 50 -1.47 -7.39 -14.98
C THR A 50 -0.20 -6.93 -14.26
N ASN A 51 -0.01 -7.29 -12.99
CA ASN A 51 1.16 -6.91 -12.20
C ASN A 51 2.45 -7.49 -12.80
N ASN A 52 2.41 -8.74 -13.27
CA ASN A 52 3.56 -9.38 -13.92
C ASN A 52 4.00 -8.69 -15.23
N GLN A 53 3.11 -7.95 -15.88
CA GLN A 53 3.40 -7.21 -17.11
C GLN A 53 3.98 -5.81 -16.86
N MET A 54 3.63 -5.15 -15.75
CA MET A 54 3.98 -3.74 -15.54
C MET A 54 5.43 -3.51 -15.12
N ILE A 55 5.97 -4.22 -14.11
CA ILE A 55 7.36 -4.06 -13.64
C ILE A 55 7.84 -5.38 -13.00
N LYS A 56 8.98 -5.92 -13.43
CA LYS A 56 9.54 -7.21 -12.95
C LYS A 56 10.02 -7.23 -11.48
N GLN A 57 9.85 -6.17 -10.69
CA GLN A 57 10.62 -6.02 -9.45
C GLN A 57 9.93 -5.51 -8.17
N GLU A 58 8.61 -5.38 -8.09
CA GLU A 58 7.98 -5.06 -6.78
C GLU A 58 6.74 -5.91 -6.50
N LYS A 59 6.54 -6.22 -5.20
CA LYS A 59 5.32 -6.84 -4.67
C LYS A 59 4.17 -5.83 -4.77
N LEU A 60 3.64 -5.64 -5.98
CA LEU A 60 2.47 -4.82 -6.22
C LEU A 60 1.27 -5.36 -5.43
N SER A 61 0.43 -4.44 -4.97
CA SER A 61 -0.77 -4.78 -4.21
C SER A 61 -1.84 -5.38 -5.12
N LYS A 62 -2.61 -6.32 -4.59
CA LYS A 62 -3.66 -7.07 -5.30
C LYS A 62 -5.02 -6.93 -4.64
N ALA A 63 -5.05 -6.56 -3.35
CA ALA A 63 -6.28 -6.35 -2.63
C ALA A 63 -6.14 -5.20 -1.62
N LEU A 64 -7.28 -4.66 -1.20
CA LEU A 64 -7.45 -3.71 -0.12
C LEU A 64 -8.20 -4.39 1.02
N LEU A 65 -7.56 -4.51 2.17
CA LEU A 65 -8.17 -4.95 3.41
C LEU A 65 -8.60 -3.72 4.22
N VAL A 66 -9.88 -3.65 4.53
CA VAL A 66 -10.44 -2.65 5.44
C VAL A 66 -10.67 -3.31 6.79
N VAL A 67 -10.08 -2.73 7.84
CA VAL A 67 -10.15 -3.22 9.21
C VAL A 67 -10.86 -2.17 10.04
N PHE A 68 -12.01 -2.53 10.60
CA PHE A 68 -12.70 -1.71 11.59
C PHE A 68 -12.63 -2.39 12.96
N ILE A 69 -12.01 -1.72 13.92
CA ILE A 69 -11.98 -2.12 15.32
C ILE A 69 -13.05 -1.33 16.06
N ASP A 70 -14.12 -2.01 16.47
CA ASP A 70 -15.18 -1.39 17.27
C ASP A 70 -14.70 -1.21 18.71
N ARG A 71 -14.48 -2.32 19.43
CA ARG A 71 -14.08 -2.29 20.83
C ARG A 71 -13.25 -3.50 21.24
N CYS A 72 -12.57 -3.38 22.37
CA CYS A 72 -12.09 -4.53 23.13
C CYS A 72 -12.86 -4.65 24.45
N ALA A 73 -12.95 -5.85 24.99
CA ALA A 73 -13.51 -6.11 26.31
C ALA A 73 -12.56 -6.96 27.16
N ASN A 74 -12.63 -6.77 28.47
CA ASN A 74 -11.90 -7.53 29.49
C ASN A 74 -10.38 -7.61 29.25
N LEU A 75 -9.76 -6.52 28.80
CA LEU A 75 -8.31 -6.48 28.62
C LEU A 75 -7.59 -6.72 29.95
N PRO A 76 -6.46 -7.45 29.94
CA PRO A 76 -5.76 -7.82 31.16
C PRO A 76 -5.18 -6.58 31.86
N ARG A 77 -5.30 -6.57 33.19
CA ARG A 77 -4.67 -5.57 34.06
C ARG A 77 -3.22 -5.92 34.34
N SER A 78 -2.43 -4.92 34.74
CA SER A 78 -1.03 -5.13 35.13
C SER A 78 -0.92 -6.17 36.26
N LYS A 79 -0.12 -7.23 36.03
CA LYS A 79 0.15 -8.26 37.05
C LYS A 79 0.91 -7.75 38.26
N LYS A 80 1.65 -6.63 38.15
CA LYS A 80 2.42 -6.07 39.28
C LYS A 80 1.59 -5.11 40.11
N THR A 81 0.85 -4.23 39.44
CA THR A 81 0.18 -3.09 40.10
C THR A 81 -1.33 -3.24 40.18
N ARG A 82 -1.92 -4.26 39.53
CA ARG A 82 -3.37 -4.44 39.35
C ARG A 82 -4.08 -3.25 38.67
N ARG A 83 -3.31 -2.28 38.14
CA ARG A 83 -3.85 -1.12 37.43
C ARG A 83 -4.38 -1.51 36.06
N GLU A 84 -5.36 -0.75 35.61
CA GLU A 84 -5.88 -0.83 34.25
C GLU A 84 -4.81 -0.40 33.25
N PRO A 85 -4.78 -1.00 32.05
CA PRO A 85 -3.82 -0.64 31.02
C PRO A 85 -4.19 0.71 30.39
N ASN A 86 -3.26 1.28 29.64
CA ASN A 86 -3.49 2.37 28.70
C ASN A 86 -3.50 1.79 27.27
N PRO A 87 -4.64 1.26 26.78
CA PRO A 87 -4.64 0.42 25.60
C PRO A 87 -4.54 1.22 24.30
N PHE A 88 -3.75 0.73 23.36
CA PHE A 88 -3.82 1.06 21.94
C PHE A 88 -3.64 -0.21 21.10
N CYS A 89 -4.05 -0.18 19.84
CA CYS A 89 -3.86 -1.29 18.91
C CYS A 89 -2.83 -0.96 17.84
N THR A 90 -2.03 -1.94 17.45
CA THR A 90 -1.32 -1.94 16.16
C THR A 90 -2.01 -2.94 15.22
N ILE A 91 -2.17 -2.54 13.96
CA ILE A 91 -2.85 -3.29 12.92
C ILE A 91 -1.82 -3.51 11.81
N GLN A 92 -1.45 -4.77 11.58
CA GLN A 92 -0.32 -5.12 10.76
C GLN A 92 -0.68 -6.17 9.70
N VAL A 93 -0.22 -5.93 8.47
CA VAL A 93 -0.14 -6.93 7.40
C VAL A 93 1.24 -6.79 6.75
N ASP A 94 2.06 -7.84 6.84
CA ASP A 94 3.49 -7.82 6.48
C ASP A 94 4.24 -6.64 7.15
N THR A 95 4.72 -5.67 6.37
CA THR A 95 5.47 -4.50 6.84
C THR A 95 4.58 -3.28 7.03
N ASN A 96 3.32 -3.31 6.60
CA ASN A 96 2.39 -2.21 6.79
C ASN A 96 1.80 -2.30 8.19
N GLU A 97 2.10 -1.31 9.03
CA GLU A 97 1.61 -1.20 10.39
C GLU A 97 0.92 0.15 10.61
N VAL A 98 -0.27 0.12 11.20
CA VAL A 98 -1.03 1.31 11.59
C VAL A 98 -1.32 1.25 13.08
N LYS A 99 -1.15 2.38 13.77
CA LYS A 99 -1.42 2.50 15.21
C LYS A 99 -2.70 3.29 15.47
N THR A 100 -3.52 2.82 16.41
CA THR A 100 -4.73 3.53 16.84
C THR A 100 -4.44 4.58 17.92
N HIS A 101 -5.47 5.35 18.27
CA HIS A 101 -5.47 6.20 19.45
C HIS A 101 -5.26 5.39 20.74
N THR A 102 -4.56 5.98 21.71
CA THR A 102 -4.31 5.38 23.02
C THR A 102 -5.30 5.88 24.06
N PHE A 103 -6.02 4.96 24.72
CA PHE A 103 -6.86 5.26 25.87
C PHE A 103 -6.06 5.24 27.18
N GLU A 104 -6.59 5.89 28.22
CA GLU A 104 -5.99 5.90 29.56
C GLU A 104 -6.81 5.10 30.55
N SER A 105 -6.18 4.15 31.24
CA SER A 105 -6.79 3.34 32.31
C SER A 105 -8.13 2.73 31.91
N GLN A 106 -8.14 1.89 30.87
CA GLN A 106 -9.36 1.22 30.40
C GLN A 106 -9.11 -0.24 30.09
N THR A 107 -10.01 -1.12 30.56
CA THR A 107 -10.04 -2.54 30.15
C THR A 107 -11.05 -2.82 29.05
N ASN A 108 -11.96 -1.89 28.77
CA ASN A 108 -13.03 -2.02 27.77
C ASN A 108 -13.06 -0.81 26.81
N PRO A 109 -11.97 -0.51 26.08
CA PRO A 109 -11.91 0.65 25.20
C PRO A 109 -12.83 0.49 23.97
N LEU A 110 -13.53 1.57 23.62
CA LEU A 110 -14.29 1.72 22.38
C LEU A 110 -13.41 2.43 21.35
N PHE A 111 -12.75 1.68 20.47
CA PHE A 111 -11.80 2.23 19.50
C PHE A 111 -12.47 2.95 18.34
N GLU A 112 -13.55 2.40 17.81
CA GLU A 112 -14.28 2.88 16.62
C GLU A 112 -13.35 3.30 15.47
N HIS A 113 -12.28 2.54 15.26
CA HIS A 113 -11.18 2.91 14.38
C HIS A 113 -11.24 2.15 13.06
N ILE A 114 -11.10 2.86 11.94
CA ILE A 114 -11.01 2.29 10.59
C ILE A 114 -9.60 2.44 10.01
N SER A 115 -9.09 1.36 9.44
CA SER A 115 -7.81 1.31 8.74
C SER A 115 -7.96 0.67 7.36
N HIS A 116 -7.21 1.19 6.39
CA HIS A 116 -7.15 0.72 5.01
C HIS A 116 -5.75 0.21 4.72
N ILE A 117 -5.60 -1.09 4.44
CA ILE A 117 -4.29 -1.74 4.29
C ILE A 117 -4.23 -2.45 2.95
N LEU A 118 -3.20 -2.14 2.16
CA LEU A 118 -2.96 -2.81 0.90
C LEU A 118 -2.27 -4.17 1.11
N CYS A 119 -2.77 -5.18 0.41
CA CYS A 119 -2.32 -6.56 0.47
C CYS A 119 -1.67 -6.96 -0.86
N SER A 120 -0.38 -7.33 -0.84
CA SER A 120 0.35 -7.82 -2.02
C SER A 120 0.06 -9.29 -2.34
N ASN A 121 -0.33 -10.07 -1.33
CA ASN A 121 -0.70 -11.47 -1.49
C ASN A 121 -1.76 -11.88 -0.46
N PRO A 122 -3.05 -11.61 -0.70
CA PRO A 122 -4.12 -11.96 0.23
C PRO A 122 -4.25 -13.48 0.49
N VAL A 123 -3.61 -14.33 -0.31
CA VAL A 123 -3.62 -15.80 -0.11
C VAL A 123 -2.60 -16.25 0.93
N GLN A 124 -1.50 -15.51 1.10
CA GLN A 124 -0.38 -15.87 1.99
C GLN A 124 -0.26 -14.96 3.22
N GLN A 125 -0.75 -13.73 3.12
CA GLN A 125 -0.62 -12.73 4.18
C GLN A 125 -1.56 -13.00 5.35
N GLN A 126 -1.16 -12.50 6.51
CA GLN A 126 -1.89 -12.59 7.78
C GLN A 126 -2.17 -11.19 8.31
N LEU A 127 -3.40 -10.95 8.76
CA LEU A 127 -3.74 -9.78 9.56
C LEU A 127 -3.37 -10.08 11.01
N LYS A 128 -2.59 -9.20 11.62
CA LYS A 128 -2.24 -9.22 13.03
C LYS A 128 -2.69 -7.92 13.69
N ILE A 129 -3.46 -8.03 14.76
CA ILE A 129 -3.87 -6.92 15.61
C ILE A 129 -3.29 -7.17 16.99
N GLN A 130 -2.43 -6.27 17.49
CA GLN A 130 -1.86 -6.37 18.82
C GLN A 130 -2.40 -5.25 19.69
N VAL A 131 -2.84 -5.59 20.90
CA VAL A 131 -3.25 -4.63 21.93
C VAL A 131 -2.06 -4.41 22.85
N HIS A 132 -1.64 -3.15 22.98
CA HIS A 132 -0.50 -2.73 23.77
C HIS A 132 -0.94 -1.95 25.01
N ASP A 133 -0.17 -2.05 26.08
CA ASP A 133 -0.29 -1.17 27.25
C ASP A 133 0.78 -0.08 27.22
N ALA A 134 0.38 1.15 26.89
CA ALA A 134 1.28 2.31 26.88
C ALA A 134 1.87 2.63 28.26
N ARG A 135 1.19 2.23 29.35
CA ARG A 135 1.69 2.41 30.72
C ARG A 135 2.85 1.47 31.04
N SER A 136 2.88 0.29 30.41
CA SER A 136 3.88 -0.76 30.62
C SER A 136 4.90 -0.80 29.49
N ASN A 137 5.44 0.36 29.10
CA ASN A 137 6.44 0.48 28.03
C ASN A 137 5.99 -0.13 26.68
N ASN A 138 4.71 0.08 26.33
CA ASN A 138 4.09 -0.45 25.11
C ASN A 138 4.13 -1.99 24.99
N GLU A 139 4.15 -2.72 26.11
CA GLU A 139 4.07 -4.18 26.11
C GLU A 139 2.81 -4.69 25.42
N VAL A 140 2.92 -5.74 24.61
CA VAL A 140 1.77 -6.42 24.01
C VAL A 140 1.08 -7.25 25.08
N ILE A 141 -0.13 -6.85 25.44
CA ILE A 141 -0.91 -7.52 26.48
C ILE A 141 -1.89 -8.55 25.93
N ALA A 142 -2.28 -8.39 24.66
CA ALA A 142 -3.19 -9.30 23.97
C ALA A 142 -3.03 -9.16 22.44
N TYR A 143 -3.48 -10.14 21.66
CA TYR A 143 -3.47 -10.06 20.20
C TYR A 143 -4.56 -10.90 19.54
N PHE A 144 -4.89 -10.56 18.29
CA PHE A 144 -5.74 -11.29 17.39
C PHE A 144 -5.01 -11.47 16.05
N GLU A 145 -5.18 -12.64 15.43
CA GLU A 145 -4.59 -12.95 14.14
C GLU A 145 -5.54 -13.77 13.29
N ILE A 146 -5.65 -13.42 12.00
CA ILE A 146 -6.45 -14.15 11.01
C ILE A 146 -5.74 -14.17 9.66
N PRO A 147 -5.63 -15.32 8.98
CA PRO A 147 -5.16 -15.37 7.60
C PRO A 147 -6.08 -14.55 6.70
N VAL A 148 -5.54 -13.66 5.86
CA VAL A 148 -6.35 -12.86 4.93
C VAL A 148 -7.13 -13.77 3.96
N LYS A 149 -6.56 -14.93 3.64
CA LYS A 149 -7.18 -15.98 2.84
C LYS A 149 -8.53 -16.45 3.40
N GLN A 150 -8.71 -16.41 4.73
CA GLN A 150 -9.97 -16.80 5.34
C GLN A 150 -11.09 -15.84 4.93
N ILE A 151 -10.81 -14.53 4.93
CA ILE A 151 -11.74 -13.48 4.49
C ILE A 151 -11.97 -13.60 2.98
N LEU A 152 -10.92 -13.82 2.19
CA LEU A 152 -10.98 -14.01 0.74
C LEU A 152 -11.90 -15.18 0.31
N ASN A 153 -12.07 -16.18 1.16
CA ASN A 153 -12.88 -17.36 0.87
C ASN A 153 -14.35 -17.21 1.29
N MET A 154 -14.75 -16.08 1.87
CA MET A 154 -16.14 -15.79 2.21
C MET A 154 -16.87 -15.26 0.97
N ASP A 155 -18.16 -15.59 0.83
CA ASP A 155 -18.96 -15.22 -0.36
C ASP A 155 -19.00 -13.71 -0.61
N THR A 156 -19.06 -12.91 0.47
CA THR A 156 -19.05 -11.45 0.41
C THR A 156 -17.67 -10.83 0.66
N MET A 157 -16.64 -11.66 0.91
CA MET A 157 -15.33 -11.20 1.39
C MET A 157 -15.38 -10.28 2.63
N THR A 158 -16.41 -10.47 3.48
CA THR A 158 -16.62 -9.67 4.68
C THR A 158 -16.86 -10.54 5.91
N ILE A 159 -16.32 -10.11 7.03
CA ILE A 159 -16.75 -10.50 8.38
C ILE A 159 -17.49 -9.29 8.95
N ASP A 160 -18.80 -9.41 9.11
CA ASP A 160 -19.59 -8.33 9.73
C ASP A 160 -19.60 -8.46 11.24
N SER A 161 -19.36 -7.33 11.91
CA SER A 161 -19.43 -7.10 13.36
C SER A 161 -19.38 -8.37 14.23
N GLN A 162 -18.22 -9.00 14.28
CA GLN A 162 -18.02 -10.25 15.01
C GLN A 162 -17.08 -10.08 16.19
N GLU A 163 -17.42 -10.70 17.32
CA GLU A 163 -16.57 -10.79 18.50
C GLU A 163 -15.60 -11.97 18.38
N PHE A 164 -14.32 -11.71 18.64
CA PHE A 164 -13.25 -12.71 18.60
C PHE A 164 -12.54 -12.77 19.95
N PRO A 165 -12.17 -13.96 20.44
CA PRO A 165 -11.33 -14.08 21.62
C PRO A 165 -9.93 -13.55 21.33
N LEU A 166 -9.39 -12.77 22.25
CA LEU A 166 -8.00 -12.35 22.22
C LEU A 166 -7.09 -13.44 22.78
N LYS A 167 -5.88 -13.54 22.22
CA LYS A 167 -4.81 -14.43 22.66
C LYS A 167 -3.75 -13.64 23.41
N SER A 168 -2.91 -14.34 24.16
CA SER A 168 -1.73 -13.78 24.84
C SER A 168 -0.56 -14.74 24.70
N SER A 169 0.66 -14.19 24.68
CA SER A 169 1.88 -14.98 24.55
C SER A 169 2.37 -15.56 25.89
N SER A 170 1.85 -15.06 27.02
CA SER A 170 2.31 -15.46 28.36
C SER A 170 1.38 -16.47 29.02
N GLU A 171 0.09 -16.14 29.12
CA GLU A 171 -0.91 -16.93 29.84
C GLU A 171 -2.30 -16.77 29.19
N PRO A 172 -3.22 -17.72 29.38
CA PRO A 172 -4.60 -17.60 28.92
C PRO A 172 -5.29 -16.34 29.47
N LEU A 173 -6.09 -15.69 28.63
CA LEU A 173 -6.90 -14.54 29.03
C LEU A 173 -8.29 -15.00 29.44
N ASP A 174 -8.83 -14.43 30.52
CA ASP A 174 -10.21 -14.67 30.94
C ASP A 174 -11.15 -13.71 30.20
N ARG A 175 -11.87 -14.23 29.20
CA ARG A 175 -12.92 -13.52 28.43
C ARG A 175 -12.48 -12.23 27.72
N ALA A 176 -11.18 -12.03 27.52
CA ALA A 176 -10.69 -10.91 26.74
C ALA A 176 -11.09 -11.09 25.27
N SER A 177 -11.69 -10.07 24.68
CA SER A 177 -12.23 -10.14 23.32
C SER A 177 -12.07 -8.82 22.56
N ILE A 178 -12.21 -8.91 21.24
CA ILE A 178 -12.20 -7.79 20.31
C ILE A 178 -13.37 -7.93 19.33
N VAL A 179 -14.09 -6.84 19.08
CA VAL A 179 -15.16 -6.79 18.09
C VAL A 179 -14.62 -6.14 16.82
N LEU A 180 -14.72 -6.85 15.70
CA LEU A 180 -14.16 -6.46 14.42
C LEU A 180 -15.19 -6.51 13.30
N ARG A 181 -15.07 -5.58 12.35
CA ARG A 181 -15.62 -5.73 10.99
C ARG A 181 -14.45 -5.71 10.01
N LEU A 182 -14.35 -6.74 9.18
CA LEU A 182 -13.30 -6.89 8.18
C LEU A 182 -13.94 -6.97 6.80
N SER A 183 -13.41 -6.25 5.81
CA SER A 183 -13.82 -6.41 4.42
C SER A 183 -12.61 -6.39 3.50
N LEU A 184 -12.53 -7.36 2.61
CA LEU A 184 -11.47 -7.47 1.61
C LEU A 184 -12.03 -7.18 0.23
N HIS A 185 -11.33 -6.36 -0.55
CA HIS A 185 -11.67 -6.09 -1.93
C HIS A 185 -10.46 -6.35 -2.82
N VAL A 186 -10.62 -7.15 -3.87
CA VAL A 186 -9.58 -7.35 -4.88
C VAL A 186 -9.50 -6.09 -5.75
N LEU A 187 -8.28 -5.68 -6.09
CA LEU A 187 -8.02 -4.60 -7.02
C LEU A 187 -8.22 -5.13 -8.43
N SER A 188 -9.26 -4.69 -9.12
CA SER A 188 -9.54 -5.10 -10.49
C SER A 188 -9.23 -3.96 -11.45
N PRO A 189 -8.29 -4.15 -12.41
CA PRO A 189 -8.14 -3.21 -13.50
C PRO A 189 -9.44 -3.27 -14.30
N VAL A 190 -10.07 -2.12 -14.52
CA VAL A 190 -11.29 -2.08 -15.34
C VAL A 190 -10.91 -2.59 -16.73
N ARG A 191 -11.63 -3.61 -17.21
CA ARG A 191 -11.46 -4.11 -18.57
C ARG A 191 -12.45 -3.38 -19.46
N SER A 192 -12.04 -2.30 -20.09
CA SER A 192 -12.71 -1.85 -21.31
C SER A 192 -12.72 -3.00 -22.33
N SER A 193 -13.89 -3.28 -22.89
CA SER A 193 -14.13 -4.31 -23.91
C SER A 193 -13.52 -3.94 -25.28
N SER A 194 -12.37 -3.27 -25.30
CA SER A 194 -11.69 -2.84 -26.51
C SER A 194 -10.18 -2.94 -26.36
N SER A 195 -9.67 -4.10 -26.78
CA SER A 195 -8.26 -4.38 -27.08
C SER A 195 -7.27 -4.33 -25.91
N PRO A 196 -6.35 -5.31 -25.80
CA PRO A 196 -5.27 -5.24 -24.80
C PRO A 196 -4.40 -4.01 -25.10
N VAL A 197 -4.31 -3.09 -24.13
CA VAL A 197 -3.31 -2.02 -24.17
C VAL A 197 -1.94 -2.70 -24.13
N GLN A 198 -1.27 -2.74 -25.28
CA GLN A 198 0.13 -3.14 -25.35
C GLN A 198 0.96 -2.08 -24.62
N LEU A 199 1.42 -2.42 -23.43
CA LEU A 199 2.41 -1.63 -22.72
C LEU A 199 3.71 -1.65 -23.55
N PRO A 200 4.34 -0.50 -23.86
CA PRO A 200 5.58 -0.49 -24.61
C PRO A 200 6.67 -1.19 -23.81
N SER A 201 7.30 -2.21 -24.42
CA SER A 201 8.47 -2.91 -23.88
C SER A 201 9.60 -1.91 -23.57
N PRO A 202 10.30 -2.03 -22.44
CA PRO A 202 11.37 -1.10 -22.07
C PRO A 202 12.67 -1.23 -22.90
N THR A 203 12.63 -1.84 -24.09
CA THR A 203 13.83 -2.26 -24.82
C THR A 203 14.23 -1.41 -26.03
N ASN A 204 13.48 -0.38 -26.44
CA ASN A 204 13.83 0.41 -27.64
C ASN A 204 14.35 1.84 -27.39
N SER A 205 14.47 2.32 -26.15
CA SER A 205 14.90 3.69 -25.85
C SER A 205 16.41 3.89 -25.62
N LEU A 206 17.22 2.84 -25.68
CA LEU A 206 18.69 2.98 -25.54
C LEU A 206 19.42 3.37 -26.84
N ARG A 207 18.75 3.41 -28.00
CA ARG A 207 19.41 3.76 -29.29
C ARG A 207 19.33 5.23 -29.70
N SER A 208 18.54 6.08 -29.02
CA SER A 208 18.39 7.48 -29.43
C SER A 208 19.27 8.48 -28.66
N PHE A 209 20.05 8.02 -27.69
CA PHE A 209 20.97 8.90 -26.95
C PHE A 209 22.30 9.13 -27.68
N ASP A 210 22.74 8.22 -28.54
CA ASP A 210 24.01 8.36 -29.27
C ASP A 210 23.93 9.31 -30.48
N SER A 211 22.74 9.58 -31.01
CA SER A 211 22.58 10.49 -32.16
C SER A 211 22.60 11.97 -31.78
N PHE A 212 22.26 12.32 -30.54
CA PHE A 212 22.34 13.70 -30.05
C PHE A 212 23.75 14.13 -29.62
N ALA A 213 24.61 13.18 -29.23
CA ALA A 213 25.98 13.49 -28.80
C ALA A 213 26.94 13.80 -29.97
N LYS A 214 26.61 13.39 -31.20
CA LYS A 214 27.46 13.61 -32.39
C LYS A 214 27.17 14.88 -33.20
N GLN A 215 26.09 15.61 -32.92
CA GLN A 215 25.75 16.83 -33.67
C GLN A 215 26.27 18.14 -33.05
N ASN A 216 26.86 18.09 -31.85
CA ASN A 216 27.34 19.30 -31.15
C ASN A 216 28.88 19.45 -31.08
N SER A 217 29.66 18.72 -31.88
CA SER A 217 31.14 18.84 -31.89
C SER A 217 31.75 19.48 -33.14
N LEU A 218 30.96 20.19 -33.96
CA LEU A 218 31.44 20.79 -35.22
C LEU A 218 30.91 22.21 -35.43
N THR A 219 31.12 23.11 -34.47
CA THR A 219 31.14 24.56 -34.74
C THR A 219 31.93 25.28 -33.64
N ASP A 220 33.27 25.23 -33.69
CA ASP A 220 34.05 26.38 -33.24
C ASP A 220 35.46 26.36 -33.88
N SER A 221 35.50 26.76 -35.14
CA SER A 221 36.76 27.06 -35.82
C SER A 221 36.50 28.07 -36.92
N SER A 222 36.55 29.35 -36.56
CA SER A 222 37.06 30.46 -37.40
C SER A 222 36.91 31.79 -36.66
N ASN A 223 38.00 32.26 -36.04
CA ASN A 223 38.52 33.64 -36.20
C ASN A 223 39.58 33.96 -35.14
N LYS A 224 40.85 33.85 -35.52
CA LYS A 224 41.87 34.92 -35.38
C LYS A 224 43.21 34.44 -35.91
N SER A 225 43.57 34.93 -37.09
CA SER A 225 44.94 35.06 -37.57
C SER A 225 45.50 36.40 -37.10
N LEU A 226 46.72 36.39 -36.56
CA LEU A 226 47.89 37.15 -37.03
C LEU A 226 48.94 37.27 -35.92
N LEU A 227 50.14 36.84 -36.29
CA LEU A 227 51.40 36.96 -35.56
C LEU A 227 51.80 38.43 -35.41
N GLU A 228 52.53 38.77 -34.35
CA GLU A 228 53.85 39.39 -34.50
C GLU A 228 54.68 39.38 -33.20
N HIS A 229 55.96 39.15 -33.41
CA HIS A 229 57.08 39.23 -32.46
C HIS A 229 57.16 40.58 -31.73
N ASN A 230 57.58 40.56 -30.46
CA ASN A 230 58.72 41.37 -30.01
C ASN A 230 59.19 40.95 -28.60
N SER A 231 60.52 40.84 -28.48
CA SER A 231 61.38 40.55 -27.31
C SER A 231 61.53 39.08 -26.91
#